data_AF-A0A927QJ18-F1
#
_entry.id   AF-A0A927QJ18-F1
#
_cell.length_a   1.000
_cell.length_b   1.000
_cell.length_c   1.000
_cell.angle_alpha   90.00
_cell.angle_beta   90.00
_cell.angle_gamma   90.00
#
_symmetry.space_group_name_H-M   'P 1'
#
loop_
_entity.id
_entity.type
_entity.pdbx_description
1 polymer ?
#
loop_
_entity_poly.entity_id
_entity_poly.type
_entity_poly.pdbx_seq_one_letter_code
_entity_poly.pdbx_strand_id
1 'polypeptide(L)' 'MRDYTTGLILTGNARQTTAQQAADLYAQGCTIRSVARQIGRSYGGTRVLLLEAGVRLRGRGGNTRKAAA' A
#
# COMPACT_ATOMS: atom_id res chain seq x y z
N MET A 1 18.38 7.23 -2.25
CA MET A 1 18.34 5.82 -1.81
C MET A 1 16.89 5.35 -1.89
N ARG A 2 16.56 4.52 -2.89
CA ARG A 2 15.22 3.92 -3.03
C ARG A 2 15.40 2.45 -2.70
N ASP A 3 15.12 2.07 -1.47
CA ASP A 3 15.17 0.68 -1.03
C ASP A 3 13.97 -0.07 -1.61
N TYR A 4 14.10 -0.51 -2.85
CA TYR A 4 13.25 -1.56 -3.40
C TYR A 4 13.96 -2.89 -3.17
N THR A 5 13.77 -3.47 -1.99
CA THR A 5 14.02 -4.90 -1.82
C THR A 5 13.06 -5.65 -2.74
N THR A 6 13.50 -5.89 -3.97
CA THR A 6 12.94 -6.83 -4.91
C THR A 6 13.09 -8.21 -4.27
N GLY A 7 12.07 -8.66 -3.55
CA GLY A 7 12.19 -9.89 -2.75
C GLY A 7 10.89 -10.65 -2.71
N LEU A 8 10.88 -11.81 -3.38
CA LEU A 8 9.81 -12.81 -3.49
C LEU A 8 8.62 -12.40 -4.38
N ILE A 9 8.47 -13.12 -5.49
CA ILE A 9 7.23 -13.13 -6.26
C ILE A 9 6.15 -13.70 -5.34
N LEU A 10 5.16 -12.87 -5.01
CA LEU A 10 4.02 -13.27 -4.20
C LEU A 10 3.00 -13.93 -5.13
N THR A 11 2.94 -15.26 -5.10
CA THR A 11 2.09 -16.09 -5.96
C THR A 11 0.92 -16.72 -5.20
N GLY A 12 -0.21 -16.87 -5.90
CA GLY A 12 -1.39 -17.58 -5.40
C GLY A 12 -1.90 -17.09 -4.04
N ASN A 13 -2.12 -18.03 -3.13
CA ASN A 13 -2.70 -17.77 -1.80
C ASN A 13 -1.87 -16.80 -0.95
N ALA A 14 -0.54 -16.82 -1.07
CA ALA A 14 0.31 -15.89 -0.32
C ALA A 14 0.02 -14.43 -0.70
N ARG A 15 -0.32 -14.19 -1.97
CA ARG A 15 -0.70 -12.85 -2.45
C ARG A 15 -2.00 -12.38 -1.85
N GLN A 16 -3.01 -13.25 -1.83
CA GLN A 16 -4.31 -12.94 -1.26
C GLN A 16 -4.20 -12.69 0.25
N THR A 17 -3.45 -13.51 0.98
CA THR A 17 -3.23 -13.31 2.42
C THR A 17 -2.56 -11.96 2.72
N THR A 18 -1.51 -11.61 1.98
CA THR A 18 -0.84 -10.31 2.17
C THR A 18 -1.74 -9.14 1.74
N ALA A 19 -2.56 -9.31 0.70
CA ALA A 19 -3.52 -8.29 0.28
C ALA A 19 -4.57 -8.03 1.38
N GLN A 20 -5.08 -9.09 2.00
CA GLN A 20 -6.01 -9.01 3.13
C GLN A 20 -5.36 -8.34 4.34
N GLN A 21 -4.14 -8.75 4.72
CA GLN A 21 -3.38 -8.13 5.81
C GLN A 21 -3.14 -6.64 5.55
N ALA A 22 -2.79 -6.27 4.30
CA ALA A 22 -2.62 -4.88 3.94
C ALA A 22 -3.93 -4.09 4.06
N ALA A 23 -5.06 -4.67 3.66
CA ALA A 23 -6.37 -4.08 3.76
C ALA A 23 -6.78 -3.83 5.22
N ASP A 24 -6.55 -4.79 6.11
CA ASP A 24 -6.87 -4.68 7.53
C ASP A 24 -6.08 -3.54 8.20
N LEU A 25 -4.78 -3.48 7.95
CA LEU A 25 -3.92 -2.39 8.45
C LEU A 25 -4.36 -1.03 7.90
N TYR A 26 -4.76 -0.98 6.63
CA TYR A 26 -5.27 0.25 6.03
C TYR A 26 -6.62 0.68 6.62
N ALA A 27 -7.50 -0.29 6.91
CA ALA A 27 -8.79 -0.05 7.54
C ALA A 27 -8.61 0.55 8.95
N GLN A 28 -7.61 0.09 9.71
CA GLN A 28 -7.20 0.64 11.01
C GLN A 28 -6.68 2.10 10.94
N GLY A 29 -6.50 2.64 9.73
CA GLY A 29 -6.06 4.02 9.51
C GLY A 29 -4.57 4.18 9.30
N CYS A 30 -3.81 3.08 9.14
CA CYS A 30 -2.42 3.17 8.72
C CYS A 30 -2.31 3.77 7.31
N THR A 31 -1.27 4.58 7.09
CA THR A 31 -0.93 5.05 5.74
C THR A 31 -0.35 3.90 4.92
N ILE A 32 -0.49 3.95 3.59
CA ILE A 32 0.08 2.94 2.67
C ILE A 32 1.58 2.73 2.95
N ARG A 33 2.33 3.78 3.31
CA ARG A 33 3.74 3.70 3.65
C ARG A 33 4.00 2.97 4.98
N SER A 34 3.09 3.11 5.96
CA SER A 34 3.16 2.37 7.22
C SER A 34 2.84 0.89 7.00
N VAL A 35 1.77 0.61 6.25
CA VAL A 35 1.39 -0.76 5.87
C VAL A 35 2.56 -1.44 5.17
N ALA A 36 3.13 -0.79 4.15
CA ALA A 36 4.30 -1.28 3.41
C ALA A 36 5.49 -1.63 4.32
N ARG A 37 5.79 -0.77 5.32
CA ARG A 37 6.85 -1.04 6.29
C ARG A 37 6.55 -2.23 7.20
N GLN A 38 5.30 -2.39 7.65
CA GLN A 38 4.91 -3.52 8.49
C GLN A 38 4.94 -4.86 7.76
N ILE A 39 4.50 -4.90 6.50
CA ILE A 39 4.52 -6.12 5.69
C ILE A 39 5.86 -6.37 4.97
N GLY A 40 6.85 -5.48 5.16
CA GLY A 40 8.17 -5.59 4.51
C GLY A 40 8.13 -5.46 2.98
N ARG A 41 7.27 -4.58 2.45
CA ARG A 41 7.06 -4.38 1.01
C ARG A 41 7.27 -2.94 0.56
N SER A 42 7.38 -2.77 -0.75
CA SER A 42 7.47 -1.46 -1.37
C SER A 42 6.09 -0.78 -1.41
N TYR A 43 6.08 0.56 -1.33
CA TYR A 43 4.85 1.35 -1.44
C TYR A 43 4.03 1.00 -2.71
N GLY A 44 4.72 0.83 -3.85
CA GLY A 44 4.06 0.49 -5.11
C GLY A 44 3.39 -0.87 -5.06
N GLY A 45 4.10 -1.89 -4.55
CA GLY A 45 3.54 -3.24 -4.38
C GLY A 45 2.37 -3.27 -3.41
N THR A 46 2.50 -2.60 -2.25
CA THR A 46 1.41 -2.46 -1.28
C THR A 46 0.20 -1.74 -1.88
N ARG A 47 0.41 -0.69 -2.67
CA ARG A 47 -0.70 0.02 -3.35
C ARG A 47 -1.45 -0.91 -4.31
N VAL A 48 -0.74 -1.73 -5.08
CA VAL A 48 -1.36 -2.71 -5.98
C VAL A 48 -2.14 -3.76 -5.20
N LEU A 49 -1.57 -4.32 -4.13
CA LEU A 49 -2.25 -5.29 -3.26
C LEU A 49 -3.53 -4.73 -2.63
N LEU A 50 -3.51 -3.46 -2.18
CA LEU A 50 -4.70 -2.80 -1.66
C LEU A 50 -5.81 -2.65 -2.71
N LEU A 51 -5.43 -2.34 -3.96
CA LEU A 51 -6.40 -2.25 -5.06
C LEU A 51 -6.95 -3.63 -5.44
N GLU A 52 -6.12 -4.66 -5.46
CA GLU A 52 -6.53 -6.05 -5.68
C GLU A 52 -7.48 -6.55 -4.59
N ALA A 53 -7.25 -6.14 -3.34
CA ALA A 53 -8.16 -6.40 -2.21
C ALA A 53 -9.47 -5.60 -2.27
N GLY A 54 -9.68 -4.77 -3.31
CA GLY A 54 -10.88 -3.94 -3.46
C GLY A 54 -10.95 -2.74 -2.50
N VAL A 55 -9.86 -2.40 -1.83
CA VAL A 55 -9.83 -1.28 -0.88
C VAL A 55 -9.93 0.04 -1.63
N ARG A 56 -10.93 0.85 -1.27
CA ARG A 56 -10.99 2.24 -1.68
C ARG A 56 -9.91 3.04 -0.97
N LEU A 57 -8.85 3.37 -1.71
CA LEU A 57 -7.79 4.23 -1.22
C LEU A 57 -8.38 5.60 -0.85
N ARG A 58 -8.28 5.97 0.42
CA ARG A 58 -8.50 7.32 0.93
C ARG A 58 -7.71 8.28 0.05
N GLY A 59 -8.38 9.34 -0.40
CA GLY A 59 -7.74 10.41 -1.18
C GLY A 59 -6.47 10.85 -0.48
N ARG A 60 -5.41 11.10 -1.26
CA ARG A 60 -4.16 11.63 -0.69
C ARG A 60 -4.53 12.90 0.07
N GLY A 61 -4.35 12.89 1.39
CA GLY A 61 -4.59 14.03 2.28
C GLY A 61 -3.61 15.14 1.98
N GLY A 62 -3.87 15.84 0.88
CA GLY A 62 -3.02 16.86 0.33
C GLY A 62 -3.85 17.57 -0.71
N ASN A 63 -4.46 18.67 -0.30
CA ASN A 63 -4.73 19.77 -1.20
C ASN A 63 -3.42 20.01 -1.96
N THR A 64 -3.28 19.48 -3.17
CA THR A 64 -2.34 20.02 -4.14
C THR A 64 -2.86 21.41 -4.42
N ARG A 65 -2.55 22.35 -3.52
CA ARG A 65 -2.64 23.76 -3.83
C ARG A 65 -1.70 23.92 -5.02
N LYS A 66 -2.24 23.89 -6.24
CA LYS A 66 -1.90 24.98 -7.14
C LYS A 66 -2.37 26.22 -6.41
N ALA A 67 -1.50 26.77 -5.56
CA ALA A 67 -1.59 28.18 -5.24
C ALA A 67 -1.47 28.85 -6.61
N ALA A 68 -2.60 29.38 -7.09
CA ALA A 68 -2.60 30.29 -8.20
C ALA A 68 -1.75 31.50 -7.79
N ALA A 69 -0.71 31.78 -8.59
CA ALA A 69 -0.15 33.09 -8.88
C ALA A 69 0.80 32.91 -10.07
#